data_AF-A0A7C5DNU2-F1
#
_entry.id   AF-A0A7C5DNU2-F1
#
_cell.length_a   1.000
_cell.length_b   1.000
_cell.length_c   1.000
_cell.angle_alpha   90.00
_cell.angle_beta   90.00
_cell.angle_gamma   90.00
#
_symmetry.space_group_name_H-M   'P 1'
#
loop_
_entity.id
_entity.type
_entity.pdbx_description
1 polymer ?
#
loop_
_entity_poly.entity_id
_entity_poly.type
_entity_poly.pdbx_seq_one_letter_code
_entity_poly.pdbx_strand_id
1 'polypeptide(L)'
;ALHLTPPWGLVLVAAILALGVKFLLDLFFHTELGTAMRATGDNPEMVRAFGVNPETMVILGLALSNGLVALAGALVAQYSGFADVGMGVGTIVAGLASVIVGEMLFRPRTVIWATAAALIGSCLYRGAILVALRYGGALGFTASDLKLLTALVVLGALMAPAIRARLKGEEA
;
A
#
# COMPACT_ATOMS: atom_id res chain seq x y z
N ALA A 1 24.29 22.04 -12.87
CA ALA A 1 23.55 22.09 -11.60
C ALA A 1 23.11 20.66 -11.26
N LEU A 2 23.73 20.10 -10.22
CA LEU A 2 23.65 18.73 -9.67
C LEU A 2 23.73 17.54 -10.64
N HIS A 3 24.95 17.03 -10.81
CA HIS A 3 25.24 15.65 -11.22
C HIS A 3 24.90 14.68 -10.07
N LEU A 4 23.62 14.40 -9.86
CA LEU A 4 23.22 13.24 -9.08
C LEU A 4 23.45 12.00 -9.95
N THR A 5 24.35 11.13 -9.51
CA THR A 5 24.54 9.78 -10.06
C THR A 5 23.20 9.10 -10.37
N PRO A 6 23.10 8.37 -11.50
CA PRO A 6 21.84 7.99 -12.15
C PRO A 6 20.78 7.22 -11.30
N PRO A 7 21.10 6.46 -10.23
CA PRO A 7 20.06 5.81 -9.42
C PRO A 7 19.49 6.66 -8.27
N TRP A 8 20.26 7.60 -7.71
CA TRP A 8 19.87 8.29 -6.47
C TRP A 8 18.88 9.43 -6.70
N GLY A 9 18.94 10.09 -7.87
CA GLY A 9 18.00 11.14 -8.23
C GLY A 9 16.55 10.64 -8.32
N LEU A 10 16.35 9.44 -8.89
CA LEU A 10 15.05 8.81 -8.97
C LEU A 10 14.47 8.49 -7.58
N VAL A 11 15.29 7.95 -6.69
CA VAL A 11 14.89 7.62 -5.31
C VAL A 11 14.46 8.89 -4.56
N LEU A 12 15.19 9.99 -4.72
CA LEU A 12 14.83 11.27 -4.11
C LEU A 12 13.48 11.80 -4.63
N VAL A 13 13.27 11.78 -5.95
CA VAL A 13 12.00 12.23 -6.55
C VAL A 13 10.84 11.37 -6.07
N ALA A 14 11.00 10.04 -6.08
CA ALA A 14 9.97 9.12 -5.61
C ALA A 14 9.68 9.31 -4.11
N ALA A 15 10.70 9.53 -3.29
CA ALA A 15 10.54 9.79 -1.85
C ALA A 15 9.79 11.11 -1.59
N ILE A 16 10.15 12.18 -2.30
CA ILE A 16 9.47 13.48 -2.19
C ILE A 16 8.00 13.35 -2.59
N LEU A 17 7.71 12.68 -3.70
CA LEU A 17 6.34 12.42 -4.16
C LEU A 17 5.55 11.59 -3.13
N ALA A 18 6.13 10.50 -2.63
CA ALA A 18 5.48 9.62 -1.66
C ALA A 18 5.17 10.36 -0.34
N LEU A 19 6.15 11.12 0.18
CA LEU A 19 5.98 11.91 1.40
C LEU A 19 5.01 13.08 1.19
N GLY A 20 5.03 13.71 0.02
CA GLY A 20 4.08 14.76 -0.35
C GLY A 20 2.66 14.24 -0.37
N VAL A 21 2.40 13.14 -1.09
CA VAL A 21 1.07 12.50 -1.13
C VAL A 21 0.62 12.08 0.26
N LYS A 22 1.51 11.50 1.07
CA LYS A 22 1.22 11.16 2.47
C LYS A 22 0.78 12.38 3.26
N PHE A 23 1.55 13.47 3.21
CA PHE A 23 1.22 14.69 3.95
C PHE A 23 -0.13 15.29 3.52
N LEU A 24 -0.42 15.29 2.21
CA LEU A 24 -1.71 15.72 1.69
C LEU A 24 -2.86 14.84 2.20
N LEU A 25 -2.68 13.52 2.23
CA LEU A 25 -3.68 12.60 2.76
C LEU A 25 -3.89 12.77 4.26
N ASP A 26 -2.81 12.90 5.02
CA ASP A 26 -2.89 13.14 6.46
C ASP A 26 -3.66 14.44 6.73
N LEU A 27 -3.36 15.52 6.01
CA LEU A 27 -4.10 16.77 6.13
C LEU A 27 -5.58 16.59 5.76
N PHE A 28 -5.87 15.93 4.63
CA PHE A 28 -7.23 15.67 4.19
C PHE A 28 -8.04 14.89 5.23
N PHE A 29 -7.48 13.84 5.82
CA PHE A 29 -8.16 13.04 6.83
C PHE A 29 -8.37 13.74 8.18
N HIS A 30 -7.70 14.86 8.44
CA HIS A 30 -7.97 15.72 9.60
C HIS A 30 -9.04 16.78 9.32
N THR A 31 -9.49 16.96 8.08
CA THR A 31 -10.59 17.88 7.76
C THR A 31 -11.95 17.32 8.19
N GLU A 32 -12.98 18.17 8.24
CA GLU A 32 -14.36 17.74 8.52
C GLU A 32 -14.85 16.71 7.50
N LEU A 33 -14.57 16.93 6.21
CA LEU A 33 -14.86 15.96 5.16
C LEU A 33 -14.09 14.66 5.39
N GLY A 34 -12.78 14.71 5.63
CA GLY A 34 -12.00 13.50 5.88
C GLY A 34 -12.49 12.69 7.10
N THR A 35 -12.93 13.38 8.15
CA THR A 35 -13.49 12.75 9.36
C THR A 35 -14.87 12.13 9.07
N ALA A 36 -15.74 12.83 8.34
CA ALA A 36 -17.02 12.29 7.88
C ALA A 36 -16.83 11.07 6.97
N MET A 37 -15.76 11.02 6.19
CA MET A 37 -15.42 9.88 5.32
C MET A 37 -15.18 8.63 6.13
N ARG A 38 -14.38 8.77 7.18
CA ARG A 38 -14.00 7.67 8.07
C ARG A 38 -15.19 7.22 8.90
N ALA A 39 -15.96 8.17 9.44
CA ALA A 39 -17.20 7.86 10.15
C ALA A 39 -18.20 7.10 9.24
N THR A 40 -18.24 7.41 7.94
CA THR A 40 -19.08 6.69 6.97
C THR A 40 -18.63 5.25 6.80
N GLY A 41 -17.32 4.99 6.85
CA GLY A 41 -16.76 3.65 6.80
C GLY A 41 -17.07 2.81 8.04
N ASP A 42 -17.17 3.45 9.21
CA ASP A 42 -17.51 2.77 10.48
C ASP A 42 -19.02 2.54 10.61
N ASN A 43 -19.85 3.58 10.40
CA ASN A 43 -21.30 3.48 10.47
C ASN A 43 -22.00 4.48 9.53
N PRO A 44 -22.48 4.04 8.36
CA PRO A 44 -23.15 4.93 7.41
C PRO A 44 -24.52 5.42 7.91
N GLU A 45 -25.21 4.68 8.78
CA GLU A 45 -26.50 5.10 9.35
C GLU A 45 -26.33 6.27 10.33
N MET A 46 -25.26 6.24 11.14
CA MET A 46 -24.91 7.36 12.02
C MET A 46 -24.65 8.63 11.23
N VAL A 47 -23.87 8.55 10.15
CA VAL A 47 -23.55 9.71 9.31
C VAL A 47 -24.80 10.28 8.64
N ARG A 48 -25.75 9.41 8.22
CA ARG A 48 -27.07 9.85 7.73
C ARG A 48 -27.86 10.59 8.79
N ALA A 49 -27.86 10.12 10.03
CA ALA A 49 -28.54 10.79 11.14
C ALA A 49 -27.96 12.18 11.45
N PHE A 50 -26.66 12.40 11.15
CA PHE A 50 -26.01 13.71 11.23
C PHE A 50 -26.20 14.60 9.99
N GLY A 51 -27.03 14.19 9.03
CA GLY A 51 -27.40 15.00 7.86
C GLY A 51 -26.41 14.98 6.70
N VAL A 52 -25.41 14.09 6.72
CA VAL A 52 -24.44 13.91 5.63
C VAL A 52 -24.84 12.70 4.79
N ASN A 53 -24.68 12.77 3.47
CA ASN A 53 -24.97 11.66 2.57
C ASN A 53 -23.79 10.67 2.47
N PRO A 54 -23.91 9.41 2.96
CA PRO A 54 -22.85 8.40 2.85
C PRO A 54 -22.45 8.08 1.43
N GLU A 55 -23.38 8.11 0.47
CA GLU A 55 -23.12 7.73 -0.90
C GLU A 55 -22.13 8.69 -1.56
N THR A 56 -22.34 10.00 -1.34
CA THR A 56 -21.39 11.04 -1.77
C THR A 56 -20.01 10.82 -1.13
N MET A 57 -19.99 10.38 0.12
CA MET A 57 -18.77 10.12 0.85
C MET A 57 -17.99 8.91 0.33
N VAL A 58 -18.70 7.84 -0.01
CA VAL A 58 -18.14 6.64 -0.65
C VAL A 58 -17.61 6.98 -2.04
N ILE A 59 -18.37 7.75 -2.84
CA ILE A 59 -17.95 8.20 -4.17
C ILE A 59 -16.67 9.05 -4.06
N LEU A 60 -16.60 9.97 -3.10
CA LEU A 60 -15.41 10.78 -2.87
C LEU A 60 -14.19 9.93 -2.51
N GLY A 61 -14.36 8.94 -1.63
CA GLY A 61 -13.29 8.00 -1.27
C GLY A 61 -12.84 7.14 -2.45
N LEU A 62 -13.78 6.65 -3.25
CA LEU A 62 -13.49 5.87 -4.46
C LEU A 62 -12.76 6.71 -5.51
N ALA A 63 -13.19 7.95 -5.74
CA ALA A 63 -12.55 8.87 -6.66
C ALA A 63 -11.11 9.20 -6.23
N LEU A 64 -10.90 9.46 -4.93
CA LEU A 64 -9.57 9.72 -4.37
C LEU A 64 -8.66 8.49 -4.54
N SER A 65 -9.15 7.30 -4.18
CA SER A 65 -8.40 6.05 -4.32
C SER A 65 -8.00 5.79 -5.78
N ASN A 66 -8.96 5.87 -6.71
CA ASN A 66 -8.71 5.66 -8.12
C ASN A 66 -7.75 6.71 -8.71
N GLY A 67 -7.82 7.97 -8.25
CA GLY A 67 -6.87 9.01 -8.63
C GLY A 67 -5.44 8.69 -8.21
N LEU A 68 -5.24 8.20 -6.99
CA LEU A 68 -3.92 7.78 -6.49
C LEU A 68 -3.39 6.54 -7.23
N VAL A 69 -4.26 5.57 -7.52
CA VAL A 69 -3.90 4.38 -8.31
C VAL A 69 -3.50 4.76 -9.74
N ALA A 70 -4.24 5.67 -10.38
CA ALA A 70 -3.92 6.17 -11.72
C ALA A 70 -2.59 6.92 -11.73
N LEU A 71 -2.33 7.79 -10.73
CA LEU A 71 -1.06 8.49 -10.58
C LEU A 71 0.11 7.50 -10.41
N ALA A 72 -0.04 6.51 -9.53
CA ALA A 72 0.97 5.48 -9.32
C ALA A 72 1.23 4.67 -10.60
N GLY A 73 0.19 4.27 -11.33
CA GLY A 73 0.29 3.57 -12.61
C GLY A 73 1.01 4.40 -13.67
N ALA A 74 0.70 5.69 -13.78
CA ALA A 74 1.36 6.60 -14.71
C ALA A 74 2.86 6.79 -14.39
N LEU A 75 3.23 6.84 -13.11
CA LEU A 75 4.63 6.90 -12.68
C LEU A 75 5.39 5.60 -13.01
N VAL A 76 4.76 4.45 -12.80
CA VAL A 76 5.34 3.14 -13.14
C VAL A 76 5.52 3.00 -14.65
N ALA A 77 4.53 3.40 -15.46
CA ALA A 77 4.64 3.36 -16.91
C ALA A 77 5.78 4.25 -17.44
N GLN A 78 5.94 5.45 -16.87
CA GLN A 78 7.05 6.34 -17.19
C GLN A 78 8.42 5.75 -16.79
N TYR A 79 8.49 5.09 -15.63
CA TYR A 79 9.72 4.45 -15.17
C TYR A 79 10.09 3.22 -16.01
N SER A 80 9.11 2.41 -16.40
CA SER A 80 9.34 1.19 -17.18
C SER A 80 9.47 1.45 -18.68
N GLY A 81 9.01 2.60 -19.20
CA GLY A 81 9.06 2.94 -20.63
C GLY A 81 8.04 2.20 -21.50
N PHE A 82 7.18 1.37 -20.89
CA PHE A 82 6.07 0.68 -21.53
C PHE A 82 4.92 0.49 -20.53
N ALA A 83 3.72 0.25 -21.05
CA ALA A 83 2.54 -0.04 -20.25
C ALA A 83 1.83 -1.26 -20.86
N ASP A 84 1.59 -2.28 -20.03
CA ASP A 84 0.85 -3.49 -20.39
C ASP A 84 -0.21 -3.79 -19.32
N VAL A 85 -1.32 -4.41 -19.71
CA VAL A 85 -2.44 -4.71 -18.81
C VAL A 85 -2.01 -5.66 -17.68
N GLY A 86 -1.07 -6.57 -17.93
CA GLY A 86 -0.50 -7.47 -16.94
C GLY A 86 0.30 -6.76 -15.84
N MET A 87 0.83 -5.56 -16.10
CA MET A 87 1.55 -4.77 -15.09
C MET A 87 0.63 -4.31 -13.95
N GLY A 88 -0.65 -4.04 -14.26
CA GLY A 88 -1.64 -3.60 -13.28
C GLY A 88 -1.95 -4.68 -12.24
N VAL A 89 -2.16 -5.92 -12.68
CA VAL A 89 -2.47 -7.05 -11.80
C VAL A 89 -1.35 -7.27 -10.78
N GLY A 90 -0.09 -7.29 -11.22
CA GLY A 90 1.06 -7.44 -10.32
C GLY A 90 1.18 -6.30 -9.31
N THR A 91 0.88 -5.06 -9.74
CA THR A 91 0.94 -3.87 -8.89
C THR A 91 -0.13 -3.88 -7.81
N ILE A 92 -1.35 -4.32 -8.12
CA ILE A 92 -2.44 -4.44 -7.13
C ILE A 92 -2.09 -5.48 -6.06
N VAL A 93 -1.63 -6.67 -6.46
CA VAL A 93 -1.27 -7.75 -5.52
C VAL A 93 -0.11 -7.32 -4.61
N ALA A 94 0.94 -6.73 -5.18
CA ALA A 94 2.07 -6.22 -4.41
C ALA A 94 1.65 -5.07 -3.47
N GLY A 95 0.75 -4.19 -3.93
CA GLY A 95 0.19 -3.09 -3.14
C GLY A 95 -0.54 -3.61 -1.90
N LEU A 96 -1.53 -4.49 -2.09
CA LEU A 96 -2.29 -5.11 -1.00
C LEU A 96 -1.37 -5.84 -0.01
N ALA A 97 -0.42 -6.64 -0.51
CA ALA A 97 0.54 -7.34 0.34
C ALA A 97 1.36 -6.37 1.20
N SER A 98 1.84 -5.28 0.61
CA SER A 98 2.64 -4.30 1.33
C SER A 98 1.88 -3.56 2.44
N VAL A 99 0.60 -3.24 2.21
CA VAL A 99 -0.26 -2.60 3.22
C VAL A 99 -0.52 -3.57 4.37
N ILE A 100 -0.85 -4.84 4.07
CA ILE A 100 -1.07 -5.88 5.08
C ILE A 100 0.17 -6.06 5.97
N VAL A 101 1.36 -6.15 5.36
CA VAL A 101 2.63 -6.26 6.10
C VAL A 101 2.86 -5.06 7.01
N GLY A 102 2.60 -3.84 6.52
CA GLY A 102 2.70 -2.61 7.29
C GLY A 102 1.75 -2.58 8.48
N GLU A 103 0.47 -2.86 8.26
CA GLU A 103 -0.56 -2.85 9.31
C GLU A 103 -0.31 -3.92 10.38
N MET A 104 0.12 -5.13 9.97
CA MET A 104 0.42 -6.21 10.90
C MET A 104 1.56 -5.87 11.85
N LEU A 105 2.58 -5.16 11.35
CA LEU A 105 3.76 -4.80 12.14
C LEU A 105 3.48 -3.63 13.10
N PHE A 106 2.82 -2.58 12.62
CA PHE A 106 2.67 -1.33 13.36
C PHE A 106 1.35 -1.19 14.13
N ARG A 107 0.32 -1.99 13.80
CA ARG A 107 -1.02 -1.95 14.44
C ARG A 107 -1.52 -0.52 14.66
N PRO A 108 -1.72 0.24 13.57
CA PRO A 108 -1.99 1.66 13.66
C PRO A 108 -3.29 1.96 14.42
N ARG A 109 -3.24 2.93 15.34
CA ARG A 109 -4.41 3.44 16.09
C ARG A 109 -4.89 4.81 15.63
N THR A 110 -4.12 5.48 14.79
CA THR A 110 -4.45 6.81 14.26
C THR A 110 -4.22 6.81 12.75
N VAL A 111 -4.82 7.76 12.03
CA VAL A 111 -4.67 7.87 10.58
C VAL A 111 -3.22 8.05 10.17
N ILE A 112 -2.49 8.91 10.89
CA ILE A 112 -1.08 9.19 10.62
C ILE A 112 -0.26 7.90 10.69
N TRP A 113 -0.56 7.05 11.67
CA TRP A 113 0.09 5.76 11.79
C TRP A 113 -0.38 4.77 10.72
N ALA A 114 -1.62 4.85 10.25
CA ALA A 114 -2.12 4.00 9.17
C ALA A 114 -1.47 4.34 7.82
N THR A 115 -1.41 5.62 7.46
CA THR A 115 -0.73 6.08 6.23
C THR A 115 0.78 5.83 6.28
N ALA A 116 1.40 6.02 7.46
CA ALA A 116 2.81 5.67 7.66
C ALA A 116 3.05 4.16 7.58
N ALA A 117 2.16 3.33 8.15
CA ALA A 117 2.27 1.88 8.07
C ALA A 117 2.22 1.39 6.62
N ALA A 118 1.36 1.96 5.77
CA ALA A 118 1.32 1.64 4.34
C ALA A 118 2.66 1.96 3.62
N LEU A 119 3.25 3.13 3.89
CA LEU A 119 4.54 3.51 3.32
C LEU A 119 5.68 2.59 3.80
N ILE A 120 5.77 2.37 5.12
CA ILE A 120 6.81 1.54 5.70
C ILE A 120 6.63 0.08 5.26
N GLY A 121 5.39 -0.40 5.19
CA GLY A 121 5.03 -1.71 4.66
C GLY A 121 5.48 -1.92 3.22
N SER A 122 5.36 -0.90 2.35
CA SER A 122 5.89 -0.93 0.98
C SER A 122 7.41 -1.08 0.92
N CYS A 123 8.12 -0.34 1.76
CA CYS A 123 9.57 -0.46 1.89
C CYS A 123 9.99 -1.82 2.44
N LEU A 124 9.32 -2.31 3.48
CA LEU A 124 9.58 -3.61 4.10
C LEU A 124 9.30 -4.77 3.15
N TYR A 125 8.18 -4.74 2.43
CA TYR A 125 7.84 -5.75 1.43
C TYR A 125 8.92 -5.85 0.34
N ARG A 126 9.37 -4.70 -0.19
CA ARG A 126 10.48 -4.66 -1.16
C ARG A 126 11.81 -5.10 -0.56
N GLY A 127 12.09 -4.74 0.69
CA GLY A 127 13.27 -5.21 1.42
C GLY A 127 13.27 -6.72 1.61
N ALA A 128 12.12 -7.31 1.98
CA ALA A 128 11.95 -8.74 2.14
C ALA A 128 12.19 -9.49 0.83
N ILE A 129 11.66 -8.98 -0.29
CA ILE A 129 11.94 -9.54 -1.62
C ILE A 129 13.44 -9.44 -1.93
N LEU A 130 14.08 -8.29 -1.69
CA LEU A 130 15.51 -8.12 -1.96
C LEU A 130 16.39 -9.11 -1.17
N VAL A 131 16.07 -9.31 0.11
CA VAL A 131 16.75 -10.30 0.97
C VAL A 131 16.50 -11.71 0.45
N ALA A 132 15.25 -12.04 0.13
CA ALA A 132 14.89 -13.35 -0.41
C ALA A 132 15.60 -13.63 -1.74
N LEU A 133 15.82 -12.64 -2.59
CA LEU A 133 16.59 -12.78 -3.82
C LEU A 133 18.09 -12.97 -3.57
N ARG A 134 18.65 -12.20 -2.63
CA ARG A 134 20.09 -12.28 -2.32
C ARG A 134 20.48 -13.59 -1.64
N TYR A 135 19.63 -14.12 -0.75
CA TYR A 135 19.82 -15.43 -0.12
C TYR A 135 19.33 -16.58 -1.01
N GLY A 136 18.28 -16.39 -1.80
CA GLY A 136 17.78 -17.39 -2.77
C GLY A 136 18.73 -17.64 -3.94
N GLY A 137 19.46 -16.60 -4.37
CA GLY A 137 20.56 -16.73 -5.32
C GLY A 137 21.72 -17.60 -4.82
N ALA A 138 21.91 -17.71 -3.50
CA ALA A 138 22.91 -18.61 -2.91
C ALA A 138 22.49 -20.09 -2.94
N LEU A 139 21.20 -20.38 -3.12
CA LEU A 139 20.67 -21.75 -3.31
C LEU A 139 20.50 -22.16 -4.79
N GLY A 140 20.87 -21.29 -5.75
CA GLY A 140 20.85 -21.63 -7.18
C GLY A 140 19.49 -21.47 -7.88
N PHE A 141 18.56 -20.70 -7.33
CA PHE A 141 17.27 -20.41 -7.99
C PHE A 141 17.44 -19.50 -9.21
N THR A 142 16.69 -19.79 -10.28
CA THR A 142 16.77 -19.07 -11.57
C THR A 142 15.82 -17.86 -11.57
N ALA A 143 16.07 -16.85 -12.40
CA ALA A 143 15.26 -15.62 -12.44
C ALA A 143 13.74 -15.84 -12.73
N SER A 144 13.35 -16.97 -13.33
CA SER A 144 11.93 -17.35 -13.51
C SER A 144 11.20 -17.62 -12.18
N ASP A 145 11.92 -18.02 -11.13
CA ASP A 145 11.35 -18.33 -9.82
C ASP A 145 11.06 -17.07 -8.99
N LEU A 146 11.37 -15.86 -9.50
CA LEU A 146 11.04 -14.60 -8.83
C LEU A 146 9.55 -14.46 -8.57
N LYS A 147 8.70 -14.88 -9.51
CA LYS A 147 7.23 -14.88 -9.35
C LYS A 147 6.78 -15.88 -8.28
N LEU A 148 7.46 -17.02 -8.18
CA LEU A 148 7.19 -18.07 -7.20
C LEU A 148 7.60 -17.63 -5.80
N LEU A 149 8.74 -16.95 -5.68
CA LEU A 149 9.26 -16.36 -4.45
C LEU A 149 8.37 -15.21 -3.95
N THR A 150 7.93 -14.32 -4.84
CA THR A 150 6.97 -13.26 -4.48
C THR A 150 5.64 -13.87 -4.04
N ALA A 151 5.14 -14.88 -4.75
CA ALA A 151 3.94 -15.59 -4.36
C ALA A 151 4.07 -16.24 -2.99
N LEU A 152 5.21 -16.86 -2.67
CA LEU A 152 5.49 -17.47 -1.35
C LEU A 152 5.53 -16.44 -0.22
N VAL A 153 6.17 -15.28 -0.43
CA VAL A 153 6.20 -14.20 0.56
C VAL A 153 4.80 -13.63 0.78
N VAL A 154 4.02 -13.45 -0.28
CA VAL A 154 2.62 -12.99 -0.21
C VAL A 154 1.75 -14.03 0.50
N LEU A 155 1.88 -15.31 0.16
CA LEU A 155 1.19 -16.42 0.82
C LEU A 155 1.54 -16.49 2.31
N GLY A 156 2.83 -16.38 2.65
CA GLY A 156 3.29 -16.35 4.03
C GLY A 156 2.71 -15.15 4.80
N ALA A 157 2.75 -13.95 4.21
CA ALA A 157 2.20 -12.74 4.81
C ALA A 157 0.69 -12.81 5.00
N LEU A 158 -0.05 -13.46 4.09
CA LEU A 158 -1.50 -13.63 4.18
C LEU A 158 -1.90 -14.77 5.13
N MET A 159 -1.10 -15.84 5.21
CA MET A 159 -1.32 -16.96 6.14
C MET A 159 -0.95 -16.61 7.58
N ALA A 160 -0.01 -15.70 7.79
CA ALA A 160 0.41 -15.26 9.12
C ALA A 160 -0.76 -14.72 10.00
N PRO A 161 -1.65 -13.83 9.53
CA PRO A 161 -2.82 -13.42 10.32
C PRO A 161 -3.83 -14.56 10.51
N ALA A 162 -4.05 -15.40 9.49
CA ALA A 162 -5.01 -16.52 9.57
C ALA A 162 -4.58 -17.58 10.61
N ILE A 163 -3.29 -17.91 10.66
CA ILE A 163 -2.73 -18.85 11.64
C ILE A 163 -2.77 -18.23 13.04
N ARG A 164 -2.44 -16.94 13.16
CA ARG A 164 -2.45 -16.25 14.45
C ARG A 164 -3.85 -16.11 15.03
N ALA A 165 -4.87 -15.94 14.19
CA ALA A 165 -6.28 -15.95 14.60
C ALA A 165 -6.71 -17.34 15.11
N ARG A 166 -6.35 -18.42 14.39
CA ARG A 166 -6.63 -19.79 14.83
C ARG A 166 -5.92 -20.17 16.13
N LEU A 167 -4.69 -19.72 16.33
CA LEU A 167 -3.94 -19.97 17.57
C LEU A 167 -4.49 -19.18 18.77
N LYS A 168 -5.25 -18.11 18.54
CA LYS A 168 -5.88 -17.31 19.60
C LYS A 168 -7.23 -17.84 20.06
N GLY A 169 -7.79 -18.86 19.40
CA GLY A 169 -9.04 -19.49 19.81
C GLY A 169 -10.28 -18.61 19.68
N GLU A 170 -10.30 -17.63 18.77
CA GLU A 170 -11.55 -16.98 18.35
C GLU A 170 -12.20 -17.89 17.29
N GLU A 171 -12.87 -18.94 17.77
CA GLU A 171 -13.96 -19.57 17.02
C GLU A 171 -15.13 -18.56 16.94
N ALA A 172 -15.85 -18.64 15.82
CA ALA A 172 -16.88 -17.71 15.37
C ALA A 172 -17.94 -17.31 16.40
#